data_AF-A0A843JZ15-F1
#
_entry.id   AF-A0A843JZ15-F1
#
_cell.length_a   1.000
_cell.length_b   1.000
_cell.length_c   1.000
_cell.angle_alpha   90.00
_cell.angle_beta   90.00
_cell.angle_gamma   90.00
#
_symmetry.space_group_name_H-M   'P 1'
#
loop_
_entity.id
_entity.type
_entity.pdbx_description
1 polymer ?
#
loop_
_entity_poly.entity_id
_entity_poly.type
_entity_poly.pdbx_seq_one_letter_code
_entity_poly.pdbx_strand_id
1 'polypeptide(L)'
;MIEMVVDPVSLAAFATPLLAKGAEAFTKTAGEKLGGKVVDLCQAVVEKFKGDGYAEQTLSRAKELPESEERQLALKGVLAEKMKEDPRFAEEVKKLFDEMKGDAPSARPIFDQRGQNVGTQTNIGNMQGSVNIGTK
;
A
#
# COMPACT_ATOMS: atom_id res chain seq x y z
N MET A 1 -13.29 -5.36 21.59
CA MET A 1 -12.46 -5.46 20.37
C MET A 1 -12.86 -4.31 19.48
N ILE A 2 -12.00 -3.31 19.29
CA ILE A 2 -12.24 -2.30 18.26
C ILE A 2 -11.73 -2.96 16.98
N GLU A 3 -12.65 -3.53 16.22
CA GLU A 3 -12.35 -3.94 14.86
C GLU A 3 -11.88 -2.67 14.16
N MET A 4 -10.59 -2.58 13.87
CA MET A 4 -10.00 -1.51 13.07
C MET A 4 -10.39 -1.77 11.61
N VAL A 5 -11.69 -1.90 11.36
CA VAL A 5 -12.26 -1.91 10.02
C VAL A 5 -11.98 -0.52 9.50
N VAL A 6 -11.02 -0.48 8.58
CA VAL A 6 -10.63 0.71 7.86
C VAL A 6 -11.88 1.36 7.31
N ASP A 7 -12.25 2.52 7.85
CA ASP A 7 -13.45 3.22 7.39
C ASP A 7 -13.20 3.70 5.95
N PRO A 8 -14.05 3.34 4.98
CA PRO A 8 -13.92 3.74 3.58
C PRO A 8 -13.82 5.26 3.40
N VAL A 9 -14.44 6.04 4.27
CA VAL A 9 -14.39 7.51 4.23
C VAL A 9 -13.03 8.04 4.71
N SER A 10 -12.42 7.36 5.68
CA SER A 10 -11.08 7.61 6.21
C SER A 10 -9.99 7.22 5.21
N LEU A 11 -10.16 6.10 4.49
CA LEU A 11 -9.31 5.73 3.35
C LEU A 11 -9.44 6.70 2.18
N ALA A 12 -10.66 7.17 1.90
CA ALA A 12 -10.85 8.12 0.82
C ALA A 12 -10.26 9.51 1.11
N ALA A 13 -9.87 9.81 2.37
CA ALA A 13 -9.06 11.00 2.68
C ALA A 13 -7.68 10.98 1.98
N PHE A 14 -7.27 9.84 1.43
CA PHE A 14 -6.08 9.71 0.60
C PHE A 14 -6.31 10.10 -0.87
N ALA A 15 -7.53 10.50 -1.26
CA ALA A 15 -7.82 11.04 -2.59
C ALA A 15 -6.97 12.27 -2.92
N THR A 16 -6.68 13.14 -1.94
CA THR A 16 -5.84 14.33 -2.14
C THR A 16 -4.37 13.95 -2.42
N PRO A 17 -3.66 13.15 -1.60
CA PRO A 17 -2.31 12.69 -1.95
C PRO A 17 -2.28 11.79 -3.19
N LEU A 18 -3.34 11.01 -3.46
CA LEU A 18 -3.51 10.26 -4.70
C LEU A 18 -3.57 11.19 -5.91
N LEU A 19 -4.33 12.29 -5.85
CA LEU A 19 -4.40 13.25 -6.95
C LEU A 19 -3.12 14.07 -7.06
N ALA A 20 -2.53 14.51 -5.96
CA ALA A 20 -1.29 15.30 -5.97
C ALA A 20 -0.11 14.49 -6.54
N LYS A 21 0.12 13.27 -6.05
CA LYS A 21 1.20 12.39 -6.52
C LYS A 21 0.83 11.64 -7.81
N GLY A 22 -0.45 11.32 -7.98
CA GLY A 22 -0.96 10.65 -9.18
C GLY A 22 -1.00 11.58 -10.38
N ALA A 23 -1.29 12.88 -10.22
CA ALA A 23 -1.18 13.85 -11.31
C ALA A 23 0.22 13.83 -11.91
N GLU A 24 1.27 13.76 -11.08
CA GLU A 24 2.63 13.53 -11.56
C GLU A 24 2.70 12.18 -12.32
N ALA A 25 2.18 11.07 -11.78
CA ALA A 25 2.21 9.74 -12.40
C ALA A 25 1.45 9.63 -13.72
N PHE A 26 0.39 10.42 -13.88
CA PHE A 26 -0.43 10.48 -15.08
C PHE A 26 0.18 11.39 -16.15
N THR A 27 1.21 12.19 -15.81
CA THR A 27 1.99 12.98 -16.78
C THR A 27 3.25 12.22 -17.22
N LYS A 28 3.65 12.33 -18.50
CA LYS A 28 4.82 11.64 -19.08
C LYS A 28 6.17 11.96 -18.40
N THR A 29 6.21 12.94 -17.52
CA THR A 29 7.40 13.43 -16.80
C THR A 29 7.78 12.60 -15.56
N ALA A 30 6.96 11.63 -15.15
CA ALA A 30 7.11 10.92 -13.88
C ALA A 30 8.01 9.67 -13.85
N GLY A 31 8.48 9.20 -15.01
CA GLY A 31 9.15 7.90 -15.14
C GLY A 31 10.38 7.69 -14.25
N GLU A 32 11.05 8.75 -13.81
CA GLU A 32 12.28 8.67 -13.00
C GLU A 32 12.10 9.03 -11.51
N LYS A 33 11.01 9.70 -11.11
CA LYS A 33 10.86 10.25 -9.74
C LYS A 33 9.75 9.61 -8.90
N LEU A 34 8.75 8.98 -9.52
CA LEU A 34 7.67 8.36 -8.77
C LEU A 34 7.99 6.89 -8.49
N GLY A 35 7.93 6.52 -7.21
CA GLY A 35 8.06 5.12 -6.81
C GLY A 35 6.91 4.27 -7.35
N GLY A 36 7.21 3.03 -7.73
CA GLY A 36 6.25 2.11 -8.36
C GLY A 36 4.91 1.96 -7.62
N LYS A 37 4.91 2.09 -6.28
CA LYS A 37 3.70 1.98 -5.46
C LYS A 37 2.66 3.09 -5.69
N VAL A 38 3.11 4.30 -6.03
CA VAL A 38 2.19 5.40 -6.39
C VAL A 38 1.50 5.07 -7.71
N VAL A 39 2.26 4.52 -8.66
CA VAL A 39 1.75 4.09 -9.98
C VAL A 39 0.77 2.93 -9.81
N ASP A 40 1.10 1.94 -8.98
CA ASP A 40 0.25 0.79 -8.68
C ASP A 40 -1.10 1.24 -8.09
N LEU A 41 -1.10 2.18 -7.14
CA LEU A 41 -2.34 2.72 -6.57
C LEU A 41 -3.18 3.46 -7.61
N CYS A 42 -2.55 4.30 -8.42
CA CYS A 42 -3.23 5.01 -9.51
C CYS A 42 -3.87 4.04 -10.51
N GLN A 43 -3.16 2.97 -10.87
CA GLN A 43 -3.65 1.95 -11.78
C GLN A 43 -4.81 1.16 -11.17
N ALA A 44 -4.73 0.78 -9.90
CA ALA A 44 -5.79 0.06 -9.19
C ALA A 44 -7.11 0.85 -9.19
N VAL A 45 -7.06 2.16 -8.97
CA VAL A 45 -8.24 3.04 -9.02
C VAL A 45 -8.80 3.14 -10.43
N VAL A 46 -7.94 3.31 -11.45
CA VAL A 46 -8.37 3.38 -12.85
C VAL A 46 -9.05 2.08 -13.29
N GLU A 47 -8.44 0.92 -13.00
CA GLU A 47 -9.03 -0.38 -13.34
C GLU A 47 -10.33 -0.63 -12.58
N LYS A 48 -10.42 -0.23 -11.31
CA LYS A 48 -11.66 -0.38 -10.54
C LYS A 48 -12.81 0.44 -11.10
N PHE A 49 -12.51 1.62 -11.63
CA PHE A 49 -13.52 2.54 -12.15
C PHE A 49 -13.93 2.20 -13.59
N LYS A 50 -13.11 1.45 -14.33
CA LYS A 50 -13.37 1.08 -15.72
C LYS A 50 -14.73 0.40 -15.90
N GLY A 51 -15.55 0.93 -16.79
CA GLY A 51 -16.90 0.44 -17.06
C GLY A 51 -17.98 1.07 -16.17
N ASP A 52 -17.60 1.88 -15.18
CA ASP A 52 -18.51 2.73 -14.42
C ASP A 52 -18.36 4.19 -14.90
N GLY A 53 -19.28 4.61 -15.78
CA GLY A 53 -19.21 5.93 -16.41
C GLY A 53 -19.23 7.11 -15.42
N TYR A 54 -19.88 6.95 -14.26
CA TYR A 54 -19.89 8.00 -13.24
C TYR A 54 -18.55 8.07 -12.51
N ALA A 55 -17.98 6.92 -12.16
CA ALA A 55 -16.69 6.85 -11.50
C ALA A 55 -15.55 7.33 -12.43
N GLU A 56 -15.55 6.89 -13.70
CA GLU A 56 -14.59 7.33 -14.71
C GLU A 56 -14.63 8.83 -14.94
N GLN A 57 -15.83 9.40 -15.09
CA GLN A 57 -16.00 10.85 -15.29
C GLN A 57 -15.54 11.63 -14.06
N THR A 58 -15.89 11.17 -12.86
CA THR A 58 -15.46 11.80 -11.60
C THR A 58 -13.95 11.83 -11.48
N LEU A 59 -13.29 10.71 -11.79
CA LEU A 59 -11.83 10.62 -11.80
C LEU A 59 -11.21 11.55 -12.86
N SER A 60 -11.76 11.57 -14.08
CA SER A 60 -11.28 12.45 -15.15
C SER A 60 -11.36 13.92 -14.74
N ARG A 61 -12.50 14.35 -14.21
CA ARG A 61 -12.69 15.74 -13.75
C ARG A 61 -11.71 16.09 -12.63
N ALA A 62 -11.51 15.20 -11.67
CA ALA A 62 -10.56 15.43 -10.59
C ALA A 62 -9.11 15.53 -11.11
N LYS A 63 -8.75 14.82 -12.18
CA LYS A 63 -7.44 14.96 -12.85
C LYS A 63 -7.28 16.29 -13.60
N GLU A 64 -8.34 16.79 -14.23
CA GLU A 64 -8.30 18.05 -14.99
C GLU A 64 -8.06 19.28 -14.11
N LEU A 65 -8.59 19.27 -12.88
CA LEU A 65 -8.41 20.37 -11.93
C LEU A 65 -8.19 19.80 -10.52
N PRO A 66 -6.97 19.31 -10.23
CA PRO A 66 -6.67 18.58 -9.00
C PRO A 66 -6.75 19.44 -7.74
N GLU A 67 -6.62 20.76 -7.86
CA GLU A 67 -6.74 21.73 -6.75
C GLU A 67 -8.20 22.07 -6.37
N SER A 68 -9.19 21.65 -7.17
CA SER A 68 -10.60 21.93 -6.87
C SER A 68 -11.10 21.04 -5.73
N GLU A 69 -11.40 21.66 -4.58
CA GLU A 69 -11.94 20.97 -3.40
C GLU A 69 -13.21 20.18 -3.71
N GLU A 70 -14.13 20.76 -4.50
CA GLU A 70 -15.36 20.07 -4.92
C GLU A 70 -15.07 18.78 -5.69
N ARG A 71 -14.08 18.81 -6.60
CA ARG A 71 -13.71 17.63 -7.40
C ARG A 71 -12.97 16.57 -6.56
N GLN A 72 -12.15 17.00 -5.61
CA GLN A 72 -11.54 16.10 -4.64
C GLN A 72 -12.60 15.42 -3.76
N LEU A 73 -13.59 16.17 -3.28
CA LEU A 73 -14.69 15.64 -2.48
C LEU A 73 -15.56 14.64 -3.26
N ALA A 74 -15.85 14.93 -4.53
CA ALA A 74 -16.56 14.00 -5.41
C ALA A 74 -15.79 12.69 -5.59
N LEU A 75 -14.47 12.77 -5.88
CA LEU A 75 -13.64 11.58 -6.00
C LEU A 75 -13.55 10.79 -4.69
N LYS A 76 -13.45 11.50 -3.55
CA LYS A 76 -13.49 10.89 -2.22
C LYS A 76 -14.79 10.10 -1.99
N GLY A 77 -15.93 10.68 -2.37
CA GLY A 77 -17.23 10.02 -2.27
C GLY A 77 -17.30 8.73 -3.09
N VAL A 78 -16.90 8.78 -4.36
CA VAL A 78 -16.90 7.61 -5.25
C VAL A 78 -15.91 6.54 -4.77
N LEU A 79 -14.70 6.91 -4.35
CA LEU A 79 -13.73 5.95 -3.79
C LEU A 79 -14.30 5.22 -2.57
N ALA A 80 -14.92 5.97 -1.64
CA ALA A 80 -15.53 5.38 -0.45
C ALA A 80 -16.69 4.44 -0.81
N GLU A 81 -17.49 4.78 -1.82
CA GLU A 81 -18.55 3.90 -2.34
C GLU A 81 -17.96 2.61 -2.91
N LYS A 82 -16.97 2.69 -3.80
CA LYS A 82 -16.35 1.50 -4.41
C LYS A 82 -15.65 0.60 -3.41
N MET A 83 -15.07 1.16 -2.35
CA MET A 83 -14.50 0.39 -1.25
C MET A 83 -15.55 -0.30 -0.39
N LYS A 84 -16.75 0.28 -0.24
CA LYS A 84 -17.88 -0.37 0.45
C LYS A 84 -18.46 -1.50 -0.38
N GLU A 85 -18.60 -1.29 -1.69
CA GLU A 85 -19.12 -2.28 -2.64
C GLU A 85 -18.16 -3.47 -2.82
N ASP A 86 -16.85 -3.21 -2.76
CA ASP A 86 -15.80 -4.22 -2.95
C ASP A 86 -14.75 -4.15 -1.83
N PRO A 87 -14.91 -4.99 -0.78
CA PRO A 87 -13.95 -5.06 0.31
C PRO A 87 -12.54 -5.45 -0.12
N ARG A 88 -12.38 -6.23 -1.21
CA ARG A 88 -11.05 -6.60 -1.72
C ARG A 88 -10.34 -5.38 -2.30
N PHE A 89 -11.07 -4.53 -3.01
CA PHE A 89 -10.53 -3.27 -3.49
C PHE A 89 -10.12 -2.34 -2.33
N ALA A 90 -10.90 -2.31 -1.25
CA ALA A 90 -10.55 -1.54 -0.05
C ALA A 90 -9.23 -2.01 0.59
N GLU A 91 -9.03 -3.33 0.69
CA GLU A 91 -7.78 -3.91 1.21
C GLU A 91 -6.57 -3.59 0.32
N GLU A 92 -6.72 -3.71 -1.00
CA GLU A 92 -5.65 -3.39 -1.95
C GLU A 92 -5.23 -1.91 -1.87
N VAL A 93 -6.21 -0.99 -1.82
CA VAL A 93 -5.92 0.44 -1.65
C VAL A 93 -5.25 0.73 -0.31
N LYS A 94 -5.72 0.12 0.78
CA LYS A 94 -5.09 0.26 2.09
C LYS A 94 -3.63 -0.19 2.05
N LYS A 95 -3.37 -1.38 1.52
CA LYS A 95 -2.03 -1.95 1.46
C LYS A 95 -1.07 -1.07 0.67
N LEU A 96 -1.46 -0.65 -0.53
CA LEU A 96 -0.65 0.24 -1.37
C LEU A 96 -0.39 1.58 -0.67
N PHE A 97 -1.38 2.07 0.07
CA PHE A 97 -1.27 3.31 0.80
C PHE A 97 -0.33 3.23 2.03
N ASP A 98 -0.45 2.18 2.83
CA ASP A 98 0.42 1.91 3.98
C ASP A 98 1.87 1.72 3.52
N GLU A 99 2.08 0.98 2.42
CA GLU A 99 3.39 0.81 1.78
C GLU A 99 4.01 2.15 1.31
N MET A 100 3.20 3.09 0.80
CA MET A 100 3.68 4.42 0.42
C MET A 100 4.05 5.30 1.62
N LYS A 101 3.38 5.13 2.76
CA LYS A 101 3.72 5.86 3.99
C LYS A 101 5.00 5.38 4.66
N GLY A 102 5.55 4.24 4.23
CA GLY A 102 6.69 3.61 4.91
C GLY A 102 6.29 2.88 6.20
N ASP A 103 5.04 3.00 6.62
CA ASP A 103 4.37 2.11 7.58
C ASP A 103 3.97 0.83 6.85
N ALA A 104 4.98 0.07 6.38
CA ALA A 104 4.72 -1.33 6.08
C ALA A 104 4.07 -1.94 7.33
N PRO A 105 3.01 -2.77 7.22
CA PRO A 105 2.60 -3.56 8.36
C PRO A 105 3.83 -4.31 8.83
N SER A 106 4.22 -4.03 10.07
CA SER A 106 5.17 -4.77 10.88
C SER A 106 4.60 -6.17 11.14
N ALA A 107 4.41 -6.93 10.07
CA ALA A 107 3.98 -8.31 10.03
C ALA A 107 5.08 -9.19 9.41
N ARG A 108 6.34 -8.74 9.51
CA ARG A 108 7.42 -9.70 9.75
C ARG A 108 7.47 -9.89 11.25
N PRO A 109 7.30 -11.10 11.80
CA PRO A 109 7.90 -11.39 13.09
C PRO A 109 9.41 -11.32 12.87
N ILE A 110 9.96 -10.11 12.89
CA ILE A 110 11.36 -9.93 13.22
C ILE A 110 11.43 -10.45 14.64
N PHE A 111 12.07 -11.60 14.82
CA PHE A 111 12.39 -12.17 16.12
C PHE A 111 12.81 -11.04 17.06
N ASP A 112 11.91 -10.65 17.97
CA ASP A 112 12.23 -9.71 19.02
C ASP A 112 13.03 -10.49 20.07
N GLN A 113 14.36 -10.47 19.93
CA GLN A 113 15.27 -11.09 20.89
C GLN A 113 15.56 -10.18 22.09
N ARG A 114 14.80 -9.09 22.33
CA ARG A 114 15.04 -8.21 23.47
C ARG A 114 14.48 -8.85 24.73
N GLY A 115 15.28 -9.75 25.31
CA GLY A 115 14.96 -10.51 26.52
C GLY A 115 15.33 -11.99 26.43
N GLN A 116 15.78 -12.49 25.27
CA GLN A 116 16.25 -13.86 25.14
C GLN A 116 17.74 -13.94 25.51
N ASN A 117 18.02 -14.46 26.70
CA ASN A 117 19.35 -14.89 27.08
C ASN A 117 19.68 -16.16 26.27
N VAL A 118 20.26 -15.99 25.08
CA VAL A 118 20.75 -17.10 24.26
C VAL A 118 22.05 -17.61 24.86
N GLY A 119 21.93 -18.60 25.75
CA GLY A 119 23.04 -19.45 26.13
C GLY A 119 23.59 -20.16 24.89
N THR A 120 24.82 -19.83 24.53
CA THR A 120 25.65 -20.44 23.46
C THR A 120 25.08 -20.37 22.04
N GLN A 121 25.43 -19.28 21.36
CA GLN A 121 25.36 -19.13 19.91
C GLN A 121 26.32 -20.13 19.23
N THR A 122 25.81 -21.22 18.65
CA THR A 122 26.62 -22.08 17.77
C THR A 122 26.64 -21.49 16.36
N ASN A 123 27.78 -20.94 15.96
CA ASN A 123 28.09 -20.61 14.58
C ASN A 123 28.00 -21.89 13.73
N ILE A 124 26.91 -22.07 12.98
CA ILE A 124 26.89 -23.07 11.90
C ILE A 124 27.39 -22.38 10.64
N GLY A 125 28.71 -22.32 10.51
CA GLY A 125 29.42 -21.95 9.29
C GLY A 125 30.29 -23.11 8.82
N ASN A 126 29.92 -23.69 7.67
CA ASN A 126 30.68 -24.64 6.85
C ASN A 126 31.24 -25.91 7.54
N MET A 127 30.39 -26.93 7.65
CA MET A 127 30.88 -28.31 7.78
C MET A 127 31.20 -28.88 6.39
N GLN A 128 32.47 -28.79 5.99
CA GLN A 128 33.07 -29.64 4.98
C GLN A 128 34.35 -30.24 5.61
N GLY A 129 34.21 -31.38 6.26
CA GLY A 129 35.31 -32.05 6.94
C GLY A 129 34.82 -33.27 7.71
N SER A 130 35.34 -34.44 7.37
CA SER A 130 34.98 -35.75 7.92
C SER A 130 35.07 -35.80 9.44
N VAL A 131 33.97 -36.20 10.09
CA VAL A 131 33.88 -36.43 11.53
C VAL A 131 34.49 -37.80 11.86
N ASN A 132 35.59 -37.82 12.61
CA ASN A 132 36.14 -39.02 13.23
C ASN A 132 35.84 -38.97 14.74
N ILE A 133 34.90 -39.80 15.21
CA ILE A 133 34.60 -39.96 16.63
C ILE A 133 35.49 -41.08 17.15
N GLY A 134 36.63 -40.71 17.76
CA GLY A 134 37.46 -41.65 18.50
C GLY A 134 36.89 -41.89 19.89
N THR A 135 36.55 -43.13 20.20
CA THR A 135 36.20 -43.59 21.55
C THR A 135 37.46 -43.90 22.36
N LYS A 136 37.64 -43.28 23.53
CA LYS A 136 38.24 -43.91 24.71
C LYS A 136 37.76 -43.24 25.99
#